data_AF-A0A544QKH5-F1
#
_entry.id   AF-A0A544QKH5-F1
#
_cell.length_a   1.000
_cell.length_b   1.000
_cell.length_c   1.000
_cell.angle_alpha   90.00
_cell.angle_beta   90.00
_cell.angle_gamma   90.00
#
_symmetry.space_group_name_H-M   'P 1'
#
loop_
_entity.id
_entity.type
_entity.pdbx_description
1 polymer ?
#
loop_
_entity_poly.entity_id
_entity_poly.type
_entity_poly.pdbx_seq_one_letter_code
_entity_poly.pdbx_strand_id
1 'polypeptide(L)'
;MQFCDECGSLMHTAGDTWVCRSCENEEPRDADAEAAMTTQDGQVDDEAPAVADATKDASETVEESCPAEDCDSDRATSEMMPKPGGSYEVRLFTCVECGHKWRAS
;
A
#
# COMPACT_ATOMS: atom_id res chain seq x y z
N MET A 1 -4.15 -14.56 -21.07
CA MET A 1 -4.09 -13.08 -21.26
C MET A 1 -2.73 -12.76 -21.84
N GLN A 2 -2.64 -11.88 -22.84
CA GLN A 2 -1.39 -11.56 -23.56
C GLN A 2 -1.11 -10.05 -23.51
N PHE A 3 0.15 -9.68 -23.32
CA PHE A 3 0.64 -8.30 -23.44
C PHE A 3 1.48 -8.17 -24.71
N CYS A 4 1.38 -7.01 -25.37
CA CYS A 4 2.13 -6.71 -26.58
C CYS A 4 3.62 -6.48 -26.26
N ASP A 5 4.52 -7.21 -26.92
CA ASP A 5 5.97 -7.07 -26.72
C ASP A 5 6.52 -5.69 -27.14
N GLU A 6 5.86 -4.99 -28.06
CA GLU A 6 6.34 -3.68 -28.54
C GLU A 6 6.02 -2.51 -27.61
N CYS A 7 4.86 -2.53 -26.95
CA CYS A 7 4.37 -1.38 -26.18
C CYS A 7 3.83 -1.71 -24.77
N GLY A 8 3.80 -2.99 -24.38
CA GLY A 8 3.30 -3.44 -23.08
C GLY A 8 1.80 -3.29 -22.88
N SER A 9 1.04 -2.89 -23.90
CA SER A 9 -0.42 -2.79 -23.81
C SER A 9 -1.08 -4.17 -23.76
N LEU A 10 -2.20 -4.28 -23.05
CA LEU A 10 -3.01 -5.49 -23.04
C LEU A 10 -3.61 -5.73 -24.45
N MET A 11 -3.43 -6.94 -24.98
CA MET A 11 -3.95 -7.29 -26.30
C MET A 11 -5.36 -7.85 -26.23
N HIS A 12 -6.10 -7.72 -27.34
CA HIS A 12 -7.46 -8.24 -27.48
C HIS A 12 -7.49 -9.41 -28.45
N THR A 13 -8.35 -10.39 -28.20
CA THR A 13 -8.56 -11.50 -29.13
C THR A 13 -9.47 -11.06 -30.29
N ALA A 14 -9.03 -11.31 -31.53
CA ALA A 14 -9.83 -11.22 -32.73
C ALA A 14 -9.74 -12.55 -33.49
N GLY A 15 -10.66 -13.47 -33.19
CA GLY A 15 -10.60 -14.85 -33.69
C GLY A 15 -9.37 -15.59 -33.15
N ASP A 16 -8.50 -15.99 -34.08
CA ASP A 16 -7.26 -16.73 -33.83
C ASP A 16 -6.02 -15.83 -33.66
N THR A 17 -6.22 -14.52 -33.55
CA THR A 17 -5.14 -13.52 -33.44
C THR A 17 -5.29 -12.64 -32.19
N TRP A 18 -4.16 -12.29 -31.57
CA TRP A 18 -4.02 -11.22 -30.60
C TRP A 18 -3.77 -9.90 -31.32
N VAL A 19 -4.59 -8.89 -31.08
CA VAL A 19 -4.48 -7.58 -31.70
C VAL A 19 -4.24 -6.52 -30.63
N CYS A 20 -3.14 -5.78 -30.77
CA CYS A 20 -2.84 -4.61 -29.96
C CYS A 20 -3.56 -3.39 -30.53
N ARG A 21 -4.43 -2.75 -29.74
CA ARG A 21 -5.12 -1.51 -30.18
C ARG A 21 -4.28 -0.25 -30.07
N SER A 22 -3.14 -0.32 -29.37
CA SER A 22 -2.28 0.84 -29.10
C SER A 22 -1.22 1.06 -30.18
N CYS A 23 -0.69 -0.02 -30.75
CA CYS A 23 0.37 0.03 -31.77
C CYS A 23 0.06 -0.83 -33.01
N GLU A 24 -1.15 -1.37 -33.11
CA GLU A 24 -1.64 -2.15 -34.26
C GLU A 24 -0.89 -3.47 -34.52
N ASN A 25 -0.03 -3.90 -33.60
CA ASN A 25 0.66 -5.20 -33.70
C ASN A 25 -0.32 -6.38 -33.59
N GLU A 26 -0.04 -7.44 -34.36
CA GLU A 26 -0.85 -8.65 -34.45
C GLU A 26 0.00 -9.90 -34.26
N GLU A 27 -0.46 -10.82 -33.41
CA GLU A 27 0.26 -12.05 -33.08
C GLU A 27 -0.68 -13.27 -33.08
N PRO A 28 -0.27 -14.45 -33.57
CA PRO A 28 -1.12 -15.64 -33.59
C PRO A 28 -1.41 -16.13 -32.17
N ARG A 29 -2.62 -16.65 -31.92
CA ARG A 29 -2.97 -17.28 -30.66
C ARG A 29 -2.42 -18.71 -30.60
N ASP A 30 -1.86 -19.05 -29.45
CA ASP A 30 -1.43 -20.41 -29.13
C ASP A 30 -2.55 -21.14 -28.39
N ALA A 31 -3.22 -22.08 -29.09
CA ALA A 31 -4.34 -22.82 -28.53
C ALA A 31 -3.95 -23.75 -27.37
N ASP A 32 -2.71 -24.25 -27.35
CA ASP A 32 -2.21 -25.11 -26.28
C ASP A 32 -1.93 -24.31 -25.00
N ALA A 33 -1.36 -23.10 -25.15
CA ALA A 33 -1.16 -22.17 -24.04
C ALA A 33 -2.49 -21.69 -23.44
N GLU A 34 -3.50 -21.45 -24.30
CA GLU A 34 -4.84 -21.06 -23.86
C GLU A 34 -5.58 -22.22 -23.17
N ALA A 35 -5.42 -23.45 -23.65
CA ALA A 35 -6.00 -24.65 -23.03
C ALA A 35 -5.39 -24.97 -21.65
N ALA A 36 -4.16 -24.54 -21.39
CA ALA A 36 -3.50 -24.67 -20.09
C ALA A 36 -4.02 -23.67 -19.04
N MET A 37 -4.81 -22.66 -19.44
CA MET A 37 -5.37 -21.69 -18.51
C MET A 37 -6.47 -22.33 -17.66
N THR A 38 -6.37 -22.16 -16.34
CA THR A 38 -7.34 -22.70 -15.38
C THR A 38 -8.11 -21.57 -14.70
N THR A 39 -9.38 -21.84 -14.38
CA THR A 39 -10.19 -20.97 -13.52
C THR A 39 -10.09 -21.46 -12.09
N GLN A 40 -9.84 -20.55 -11.16
CA GLN A 40 -9.85 -20.83 -9.72
C GLN A 40 -10.93 -19.96 -9.08
N ASP A 41 -11.95 -20.62 -8.52
CA ASP A 41 -13.08 -19.96 -7.86
C ASP A 41 -12.79 -19.68 -6.37
N GLY A 42 -11.88 -20.45 -5.78
CA GLY A 42 -11.45 -20.30 -4.39
C GLY A 42 -10.20 -19.45 -4.25
N GLN A 43 -10.18 -18.58 -3.24
CA GLN A 43 -8.95 -17.98 -2.74
C GLN A 43 -8.24 -19.01 -1.85
N VAL A 44 -6.93 -19.18 -2.03
CA VAL A 44 -6.11 -19.97 -1.11
C VAL A 44 -5.65 -19.03 0.00
N ASP A 45 -6.05 -19.28 1.25
CA ASP A 45 -5.50 -18.65 2.44
C ASP A 45 -4.09 -19.20 2.74
N ASP A 46 -3.18 -19.08 1.77
CA ASP A 46 -1.76 -19.31 1.99
C ASP A 46 -1.18 -18.19 2.87
N GLU A 47 0.04 -18.37 3.38
CA GLU A 47 0.69 -17.38 4.23
C GLU A 47 0.61 -16.00 3.58
N ALA A 48 0.05 -15.02 4.30
CA ALA A 48 -0.03 -13.65 3.80
C ALA A 48 1.37 -13.25 3.33
N PRO A 49 1.52 -12.70 2.09
CA PRO A 49 2.83 -12.34 1.59
C PRO A 49 3.52 -11.46 2.62
N ALA A 50 4.81 -11.70 2.85
CA ALA A 50 5.61 -10.94 3.80
C ALA A 50 5.58 -9.45 3.40
N VAL A 51 4.61 -8.73 3.94
CA VAL A 51 4.55 -7.29 3.88
C VAL A 51 5.50 -6.79 4.95
N ALA A 52 6.50 -6.01 4.55
CA ALA A 52 7.17 -5.15 5.52
C ALA A 52 6.09 -4.21 6.04
N ASP A 53 5.55 -4.51 7.23
CA ASP A 53 4.58 -3.70 7.94
C ASP A 53 5.29 -2.39 8.33
N ALA A 54 5.44 -1.49 7.35
CA ALA A 54 6.05 -0.17 7.53
C ALA A 54 5.12 0.76 8.34
N THR A 55 3.96 0.27 8.76
CA THR A 55 2.95 1.01 9.50
C THR A 55 3.04 0.77 11.01
N LYS A 56 3.57 -0.38 11.46
CA LYS A 56 3.76 -0.70 12.87
C LYS A 56 4.76 0.20 13.61
N ASP A 57 5.68 0.82 12.87
CA ASP A 57 6.67 1.77 13.39
C ASP A 57 6.45 3.19 12.83
N ALA A 58 5.27 3.49 12.27
CA ALA A 58 4.92 4.81 11.75
C ALA A 58 4.68 5.85 12.86
N SER A 59 5.19 5.60 14.06
CA SER A 59 5.41 6.63 15.05
C SER A 59 6.58 7.50 14.57
N GLU A 60 6.31 8.36 13.59
CA GLU A 60 7.28 9.33 13.11
C GLU A 60 7.73 10.19 14.29
N THR A 61 9.03 10.20 14.54
CA THR A 61 9.61 11.16 15.48
C THR A 61 9.61 12.52 14.81
N VAL A 62 8.90 13.47 15.40
CA VAL A 62 8.78 14.85 14.94
C VAL A 62 9.54 15.80 15.85
N GLU A 63 9.86 16.97 15.34
CA GLU A 63 10.42 18.08 16.12
C GLU A 63 9.28 18.82 16.84
N GLU A 64 9.11 18.56 18.13
CA GLU A 64 8.08 19.16 18.99
C GLU A 64 8.64 19.29 20.41
N SER A 65 8.60 20.52 20.96
CA SER A 65 9.14 20.80 22.30
C SER A 65 8.26 20.22 23.40
N CYS A 66 8.89 19.52 24.34
CA CYS A 66 8.23 18.89 25.48
C CYS A 66 7.70 19.98 26.45
N PRO A 67 6.40 19.95 26.80
CA PRO A 67 5.81 20.94 27.71
C PRO A 67 6.11 20.69 29.19
N ALA A 68 6.89 19.66 29.53
CA ALA A 68 7.24 19.33 30.91
C ALA A 68 8.38 20.24 31.41
N GLU A 69 8.21 20.86 32.57
CA GLU A 69 9.17 21.83 33.14
C GLU A 69 10.55 21.23 33.43
N ASP A 70 10.63 19.91 33.64
CA ASP A 70 11.87 19.16 33.92
C ASP A 70 12.46 18.47 32.67
N CYS A 71 12.04 18.85 31.45
CA CYS A 71 12.50 18.21 30.21
C CYS A 71 12.57 19.18 29.03
N ASP A 72 13.79 19.47 28.58
CA ASP A 72 14.09 20.35 27.43
C ASP A 72 14.18 19.58 26.08
N SER A 73 13.43 18.48 25.93
CA SER A 73 13.47 17.71 24.68
C SER A 73 12.69 18.40 23.57
N ASP A 74 13.26 18.44 22.36
CA ASP A 74 12.60 18.93 21.14
C ASP A 74 12.12 17.79 20.23
N ARG A 75 12.02 16.56 20.74
CA ARG A 75 11.63 15.39 19.94
C ARG A 75 10.48 14.63 20.58
N ALA A 76 9.46 14.34 19.78
CA ALA A 76 8.31 13.57 20.21
C ALA A 76 7.89 12.55 19.15
N THR A 77 7.36 11.42 19.57
CA THR A 77 6.62 10.53 18.70
C THR A 77 5.19 11.02 18.52
N SER A 78 4.64 10.93 17.31
CA SER A 78 3.26 11.36 17.02
C SER A 78 2.36 10.17 16.67
N GLU A 79 1.17 10.13 17.26
CA GLU A 79 0.16 9.09 17.04
C GLU A 79 -1.19 9.75 16.74
N MET A 80 -1.88 9.31 15.67
CA MET A 80 -3.24 9.75 15.36
C MET A 80 -4.25 8.80 16.00
N MET A 81 -5.10 9.34 16.88
CA MET A 81 -6.12 8.58 17.59
C MET A 81 -7.53 9.03 17.16
N PRO A 82 -8.43 8.09 16.83
CA PRO A 82 -9.83 8.41 16.61
C PRO A 82 -10.47 8.81 17.94
N LYS A 83 -11.26 9.89 17.94
CA LYS A 83 -12.10 10.19 19.11
C LYS A 83 -13.22 9.16 19.24
N PRO A 84 -13.66 8.86 20.47
CA PRO A 84 -14.90 8.12 20.69
C PRO A 84 -16.04 8.84 19.95
N GLY A 85 -16.66 8.17 18.98
CA GLY A 85 -17.72 8.75 18.14
C GLY A 85 -17.31 9.19 16.73
N GLY A 86 -16.05 9.01 16.33
CA GLY A 86 -15.65 8.95 14.91
C GLY A 86 -15.67 10.25 14.10
N SER A 87 -15.94 11.40 14.72
CA SER A 87 -16.11 12.67 13.98
C SER A 87 -14.81 13.44 13.72
N TYR A 88 -13.73 13.17 14.45
CA TYR A 88 -12.41 13.81 14.25
C TYR A 88 -11.27 12.97 14.83
N GLU A 89 -10.10 13.16 14.25
CA GLU A 89 -8.82 12.60 14.68
C GLU A 89 -8.09 13.57 15.62
N VAL A 90 -7.44 13.04 16.66
CA VAL A 90 -6.57 13.81 17.56
C VAL A 90 -5.15 13.29 17.42
N ARG A 91 -4.20 14.21 17.21
CA ARG A 91 -2.78 13.91 17.29
C ARG A 91 -2.32 13.96 18.75
N LEU A 92 -1.77 12.86 19.23
CA LEU A 92 -1.12 12.74 20.54
C LEU A 92 0.39 12.68 20.32
N PHE A 93 1.14 13.47 21.09
CA PHE A 93 2.58 13.45 21.12
C PHE A 93 3.07 12.73 22.37
N THR A 94 4.20 12.03 22.26
CA THR A 94 4.92 11.45 23.40
C THR A 94 6.39 11.86 23.34
N CYS A 95 6.91 12.53 24.36
CA CYS A 95 8.32 12.93 24.41
C CYS A 95 9.20 11.67 24.37
N VAL A 96 10.23 11.68 23.53
CA VAL A 96 11.14 10.53 23.39
C VAL A 96 12.08 10.36 24.59
N GLU A 97 12.27 11.40 25.39
CA GLU A 97 13.19 11.40 26.54
C GLU A 97 12.46 11.11 27.86
N CYS A 98 11.42 11.88 28.19
CA CYS A 98 10.71 11.74 29.47
C CYS A 98 9.40 10.95 29.38
N GLY A 99 8.92 10.63 28.17
CA GLY A 99 7.67 9.90 27.97
C GLY A 99 6.39 10.70 28.26
N HIS A 100 6.49 12.02 28.52
CA HIS A 100 5.32 12.87 28.73
C HIS A 100 4.41 12.85 27.49
N LYS A 101 3.09 12.75 27.68
CA LYS A 101 2.10 12.70 26.60
C LYS A 101 1.24 13.95 26.58
N TRP A 102 1.14 14.63 25.45
CA TRP A 102 0.32 15.83 25.27
C TRP A 102 -0.41 15.83 23.94
N ARG A 103 -1.42 16.67 23.80
CA ARG A 103 -2.18 16.84 22.54
C ARG A 103 -1.60 17.99 21.75
N ALA A 104 -1.63 17.90 20.42
CA ALA A 104 -1.43 19.06 19.57
C ALA A 104 -2.40 20.18 19.98
N SER A 105 -1.86 21.37 20.21
CA SER A 105 -2.61 22.57 20.60
C SER A 105 -3.36 23.20 19.43
#